data_AF-A0A938GSJ2-F1
#
_entry.id   AF-A0A938GSJ2-F1
#
_cell.length_a   1.000
_cell.length_b   1.000
_cell.length_c   1.000
_cell.angle_alpha   90.00
_cell.angle_beta   90.00
_cell.angle_gamma   90.00
#
_symmetry.space_group_name_H-M   'P 1'
#
loop_
_entity.id
_entity.type
_entity.pdbx_description
1 polymer ?
#
loop_
_entity_poly.entity_id
_entity_poly.type
_entity_poly.pdbx_seq_one_letter_code
_entity_poly.pdbx_strand_id
1 'polypeptide(L)'
;MGKASSKSGRAARFSTSTRYDAHHNVLAKTYGGMADLRRELAESKSRVAEREELLRLLSGCTDSQRAWLLLEDYFEKLSLSRKDFGGQDWWPRILAAKNRERIEEVAMLFLRAQRSLPTELQPYANAARFAEIELAEQENRNLTLLEHWMCPPAPAHLDSPRASVRVTCEPRALTDEPCLHCLEVQISVTRPRTGEKLRTIGDLLDLQTRAAHEQELFPPADWDFIQWVTKLYTKAQASAESIQLTGMDLLRWLCRWGTRERLELNGGALSFEGQVLELVPELVGPKTAMVFQHRLSLPGGVSRPFADARFFSGDPCLALVDKTIYAVRNPPPPALLAHWAETPALPVSKLSTRIRSHLRRTQSGGATSIWDSLCTTHPAMPQFTFELVEDTVRIRLLARSERNKSLWHWNGQDWEPDAPQIIESSDKADVLEDPRLDTAVRWLQVLDCFTPEPGVWVGDANENFLGTLSNAWSSRPQTCDYLANQAFQRLFMTPKQLRPMIVVKGSGIDWFTVSTEWEQEGMRLSPADLQRLQTATSRYVKLPDAGWVELDMKALSTAHETMA
;
A
#
# COMPACT_ATOMS: atom_id res chain seq x y z
N MET A 1 -4.33 -33.80 20.51
CA MET A 1 -2.99 -33.36 20.95
C MET A 1 -2.00 -33.63 19.84
N GLY A 2 -1.21 -32.63 19.45
CA GLY A 2 -0.23 -32.71 18.35
C GLY A 2 -0.11 -31.33 17.71
N LYS A 3 0.82 -30.53 18.22
CA LYS A 3 1.00 -29.11 17.93
C LYS A 3 1.39 -28.85 16.47
N ALA A 4 0.74 -27.84 15.90
CA ALA A 4 1.13 -27.16 14.67
C ALA A 4 2.53 -26.56 14.79
N SER A 5 3.35 -26.73 13.75
CA SER A 5 4.59 -26.00 13.52
C SER A 5 4.34 -24.99 12.41
N SER A 6 4.12 -23.73 12.78
CA SER A 6 4.11 -22.60 11.87
C SER A 6 5.51 -21.99 11.80
N LYS A 7 6.14 -22.12 10.62
CA LYS A 7 7.28 -21.30 10.20
C LYS A 7 6.78 -19.86 10.02
N SER A 8 7.33 -18.93 10.79
CA SER A 8 7.24 -17.49 10.52
C SER A 8 8.40 -17.06 9.62
N GLY A 9 8.04 -16.32 8.58
CA GLY A 9 8.91 -15.85 7.51
C GLY A 9 9.87 -14.74 7.94
N ARG A 10 10.97 -14.71 7.19
CA ARG A 10 12.02 -13.70 7.19
C ARG A 10 11.45 -12.38 6.69
N ALA A 11 11.30 -11.39 7.59
CA ALA A 11 11.12 -9.99 7.20
C ALA A 11 12.48 -9.30 7.08
N ALA A 12 12.59 -8.41 6.09
CA ALA A 12 13.73 -7.57 5.78
C ALA A 12 14.13 -6.69 6.97
N ARG A 13 15.44 -6.53 7.20
CA ARG A 13 15.95 -5.55 8.17
C ARG A 13 16.45 -4.31 7.45
N PHE A 14 15.63 -3.27 7.54
CA PHE A 14 16.05 -1.88 7.46
C PHE A 14 17.20 -1.61 8.44
N SER A 15 18.13 -0.75 8.01
CA SER A 15 19.22 -0.20 8.82
C SER A 15 18.67 0.75 9.88
N THR A 16 18.47 0.27 11.09
CA THR A 16 18.32 1.11 12.27
C THR A 16 19.61 1.05 13.08
N SER A 17 20.39 2.13 13.06
CA SER A 17 21.54 2.34 13.96
C SER A 17 21.02 2.37 15.39
N THR A 18 21.09 1.25 16.11
CA THR A 18 20.74 1.21 17.52
C THR A 18 21.96 1.55 18.36
N ARG A 19 21.68 2.21 19.49
CA ARG A 19 22.57 2.77 20.52
C ARG A 19 23.62 1.78 21.09
N TYR A 20 23.64 0.53 20.64
CA TYR A 20 24.62 -0.52 20.95
C TYR A 20 25.95 -0.36 20.20
N ASP A 21 25.96 0.28 19.02
CA ASP A 21 27.20 0.48 18.24
C ASP A 21 28.16 1.47 18.90
N ALA A 22 27.66 2.47 19.62
CA ALA A 22 28.49 3.38 20.39
C ALA A 22 29.22 2.64 21.53
N HIS A 23 28.56 1.68 22.18
CA HIS A 23 29.15 0.91 23.27
C HIS A 23 30.13 -0.14 22.76
N HIS A 24 29.91 -0.73 21.57
CA HIS A 24 30.89 -1.61 20.90
C HIS A 24 32.08 -0.83 20.34
N ASN A 25 31.89 0.38 19.80
CA ASN A 25 33.00 1.23 19.38
C ASN A 25 33.84 1.71 20.59
N VAL A 26 33.19 2.07 21.69
CA VAL A 26 33.89 2.47 22.93
C VAL A 26 34.61 1.28 23.55
N LEU A 27 34.01 0.09 23.62
CA LEU A 27 34.66 -1.12 24.13
C LEU A 27 35.78 -1.62 23.18
N ALA A 28 35.60 -1.58 21.86
CA ALA A 28 36.64 -1.93 20.91
C ALA A 28 37.81 -0.93 20.93
N LYS A 29 37.55 0.36 21.09
CA LYS A 29 38.62 1.37 21.25
C LYS A 29 39.32 1.28 22.61
N THR A 30 38.60 1.01 23.70
CA THR A 30 39.20 0.94 25.06
C THR A 30 39.90 -0.39 25.33
N TYR A 31 39.32 -1.53 24.95
CA TYR A 31 39.97 -2.83 25.10
C TYR A 31 40.95 -3.16 23.97
N GLY A 32 40.69 -2.74 22.74
CA GLY A 32 41.65 -2.84 21.63
C GLY A 32 42.88 -1.99 21.89
N GLY A 33 42.68 -0.72 22.30
CA GLY A 33 43.78 0.17 22.70
C GLY A 33 44.60 -0.36 23.87
N MET A 34 43.98 -0.98 24.90
CA MET A 34 44.71 -1.63 26.00
C MET A 34 45.36 -2.97 25.62
N ALA A 35 44.83 -3.70 24.63
CA ALA A 35 45.42 -4.93 24.14
C ALA A 35 46.64 -4.65 23.24
N ASP A 36 46.56 -3.62 22.39
CA ASP A 36 47.68 -3.16 21.57
C ASP A 36 48.77 -2.52 22.45
N LEU A 37 48.42 -1.71 23.47
CA LEU A 37 49.37 -1.23 24.49
C LEU A 37 50.03 -2.39 25.27
N ARG A 38 49.28 -3.45 25.59
CA ARG A 38 49.84 -4.66 26.24
C ARG A 38 50.74 -5.47 25.30
N ARG A 39 50.49 -5.43 23.98
CA ARG A 39 51.32 -6.10 22.97
C ARG A 39 52.60 -5.31 22.72
N GLU A 40 52.50 -3.98 22.61
CA GLU A 40 53.65 -3.06 22.55
C GLU A 40 54.53 -3.15 23.82
N LEU A 41 53.92 -3.33 25.00
CA LEU A 41 54.63 -3.55 26.26
C LEU A 41 55.17 -4.98 26.45
N ALA A 42 54.78 -5.96 25.62
CA ALA A 42 55.14 -7.38 25.75
C ALA A 42 56.13 -7.89 24.68
N GLU A 43 56.40 -7.13 23.62
CA GLU A 43 57.39 -7.50 22.61
C GLU A 43 58.80 -7.07 23.03
N SER A 44 59.69 -8.03 23.27
CA SER A 44 61.10 -7.72 23.51
C SER A 44 61.71 -7.12 22.24
N LYS A 45 62.53 -6.07 22.37
CA LYS A 45 63.22 -5.42 21.23
C LYS A 45 63.95 -6.41 20.32
N SER A 46 64.44 -7.52 20.87
CA SER A 46 65.04 -8.62 20.12
C SER A 46 64.09 -9.32 19.15
N ARG A 47 62.82 -9.55 19.54
CA ARG A 47 61.82 -10.22 18.70
C ARG A 47 61.35 -9.33 17.56
N VAL A 48 61.22 -8.02 17.80
CA VAL A 48 60.94 -7.04 16.74
C VAL A 48 62.10 -6.99 15.75
N ALA A 49 63.35 -6.95 16.23
CA ALA A 49 64.54 -6.93 15.38
C ALA A 49 64.69 -8.20 14.51
N GLU A 50 64.37 -9.38 15.06
CA GLU A 50 64.36 -10.64 14.27
C GLU A 50 63.34 -10.59 13.13
N ARG A 51 62.14 -10.06 13.37
CA ARG A 51 61.09 -9.92 12.35
C ARG A 51 61.43 -8.85 11.33
N GLU A 52 62.02 -7.74 11.76
CA GLU A 52 62.51 -6.68 10.88
C GLU A 52 63.60 -7.20 9.92
N GLU A 53 64.48 -8.07 10.40
CA GLU A 53 65.49 -8.73 9.56
C GLU A 53 64.85 -9.65 8.51
N LEU A 54 63.81 -10.40 8.86
CA LEU A 54 63.04 -11.22 7.91
C LEU A 54 62.38 -10.35 6.82
N LEU A 55 61.77 -9.23 7.19
CA LEU A 55 61.19 -8.28 6.23
C LEU A 55 62.27 -7.63 5.34
N ARG A 56 63.45 -7.34 5.90
CA ARG A 56 64.59 -6.81 5.14
C ARG A 56 65.07 -7.82 4.09
N LEU A 57 65.24 -9.09 4.48
CA LEU A 57 65.58 -10.18 3.56
C LEU A 57 64.51 -10.41 2.50
N LEU A 58 63.22 -10.31 2.88
CA LEU A 58 62.09 -10.43 1.96
C LEU A 58 62.09 -9.29 0.92
N SER A 59 62.35 -8.05 1.35
CA SER A 59 62.26 -6.85 0.52
C SER A 59 63.12 -6.93 -0.75
N GLY A 60 64.35 -7.43 -0.62
CA GLY A 60 65.33 -7.55 -1.71
C GLY A 60 65.39 -8.91 -2.39
N CYS A 61 64.56 -9.88 -1.98
CA CYS A 61 64.66 -11.26 -2.49
C CYS A 61 64.22 -11.36 -3.96
N THR A 62 65.07 -11.88 -4.84
CA THR A 62 64.73 -12.07 -6.27
C THR A 62 64.12 -13.42 -6.57
N ASP A 63 64.32 -14.41 -5.70
CA ASP A 63 63.81 -15.77 -5.85
C ASP A 63 62.41 -15.90 -5.22
N SER A 64 61.44 -16.38 -6.00
CA SER A 64 60.03 -16.43 -5.58
C SER A 64 59.77 -17.47 -4.50
N GLN A 65 60.46 -18.62 -4.54
CA GLN A 65 60.30 -19.68 -3.54
C GLN A 65 60.94 -19.26 -2.22
N ARG A 66 62.11 -18.62 -2.26
CA ARG A 66 62.77 -18.10 -1.08
C ARG A 66 62.00 -16.93 -0.45
N ALA A 67 61.47 -16.01 -1.25
CA ALA A 67 60.61 -14.94 -0.76
C ALA A 67 59.36 -15.49 -0.07
N TRP A 68 58.79 -16.57 -0.60
CA TRP A 68 57.64 -17.24 0.01
C TRP A 68 57.96 -17.81 1.39
N LEU A 69 59.09 -18.51 1.52
CA LEU A 69 59.54 -19.06 2.82
C LEU A 69 59.83 -17.94 3.84
N LEU A 70 60.48 -16.85 3.42
CA LEU A 70 60.75 -15.70 4.30
C LEU A 70 59.46 -15.05 4.83
N LEU A 71 58.41 -15.00 4.01
CA LEU A 71 57.11 -14.48 4.43
C LEU A 71 56.37 -15.46 5.35
N GLU A 72 56.47 -16.77 5.11
CA GLU A 72 55.94 -17.80 6.03
C GLU A 72 56.64 -17.72 7.40
N ASP A 73 57.97 -17.64 7.42
CA ASP A 73 58.76 -17.50 8.63
C ASP A 73 58.34 -16.24 9.40
N TYR A 74 58.12 -15.13 8.69
CA TYR A 74 57.61 -13.89 9.28
C TYR A 74 56.22 -14.07 9.93
N PHE A 75 55.29 -14.74 9.24
CA PHE A 75 53.97 -15.05 9.79
C PHE A 75 54.04 -15.99 10.99
N GLU A 76 54.88 -17.02 10.96
CA GLU A 76 55.05 -17.96 12.06
C GLU A 76 55.53 -17.24 13.33
N LYS A 77 56.45 -16.26 13.20
CA LYS A 77 56.90 -15.41 14.30
C LYS A 77 55.80 -14.52 14.90
N LEU A 78 54.73 -14.27 14.16
CA LEU A 78 53.51 -13.59 14.62
C LEU A 78 52.40 -14.57 15.05
N SER A 79 52.68 -15.88 15.04
CA SER A 79 51.69 -16.94 15.24
C SER A 79 50.52 -16.88 14.24
N LEU A 80 50.83 -16.48 13.01
CA LEU A 80 49.90 -16.39 11.88
C LEU A 80 50.26 -17.41 10.81
N SER A 81 49.30 -17.69 9.93
CA SER A 81 49.47 -18.53 8.76
C SER A 81 48.83 -17.86 7.53
N ARG A 82 49.14 -18.31 6.32
CA ARG A 82 48.46 -17.85 5.11
C ARG A 82 46.94 -17.94 5.15
N LYS A 83 46.39 -18.96 5.85
CA LYS A 83 44.94 -19.17 5.96
C LYS A 83 44.25 -18.04 6.73
N ASP A 84 45.02 -17.27 7.50
CA ASP A 84 44.54 -16.11 8.23
C ASP A 84 44.29 -14.89 7.34
N PHE A 85 44.75 -14.90 6.08
CA PHE A 85 44.55 -13.83 5.12
C PHE A 85 43.67 -14.33 3.96
N GLY A 86 42.52 -13.69 3.73
CA GLY A 86 41.57 -14.07 2.69
C GLY A 86 42.02 -13.69 1.27
N GLY A 87 41.59 -14.46 0.27
CA GLY A 87 41.89 -14.25 -1.15
C GLY A 87 43.21 -14.88 -1.60
N GLN A 88 43.33 -15.22 -2.89
CA GLN A 88 44.56 -15.80 -3.48
C GLN A 88 45.41 -14.76 -4.23
N ASP A 89 44.89 -13.55 -4.44
CA ASP A 89 45.46 -12.57 -5.36
C ASP A 89 46.49 -11.63 -4.72
N TRP A 90 46.80 -11.79 -3.42
CA TRP A 90 47.73 -10.92 -2.71
C TRP A 90 49.20 -11.31 -2.91
N TRP A 91 49.51 -12.60 -3.09
CA TRP A 91 50.89 -13.05 -3.28
C TRP A 91 51.53 -12.54 -4.58
N PRO A 92 50.83 -12.58 -5.74
CA PRO A 92 51.35 -11.96 -6.97
C PRO A 92 51.68 -10.47 -6.81
N ARG A 93 50.89 -9.72 -6.00
CA ARG A 93 51.12 -8.29 -5.72
C ARG A 93 52.40 -8.06 -4.91
N ILE A 94 52.63 -8.86 -3.87
CA ILE A 94 53.87 -8.81 -3.06
C ILE A 94 55.10 -9.18 -3.90
N LEU A 95 54.98 -10.18 -4.77
CA LEU A 95 56.08 -10.58 -5.66
C LEU A 95 56.44 -9.51 -6.70
N ALA A 96 55.44 -8.84 -7.27
CA ALA A 96 55.64 -7.80 -8.26
C ALA A 96 56.37 -6.57 -7.69
N ALA A 97 56.12 -6.24 -6.42
CA ALA A 97 56.79 -5.15 -5.72
C ALA A 97 58.22 -5.54 -5.29
N LYS A 98 59.11 -4.54 -5.12
CA LYS A 98 60.49 -4.74 -4.64
C LYS A 98 60.86 -3.72 -3.56
N ASN A 99 61.83 -4.08 -2.73
CA ASN A 99 62.37 -3.24 -1.68
C ASN A 99 61.25 -2.71 -0.75
N ARG A 100 61.21 -1.40 -0.52
CA ARG A 100 60.21 -0.76 0.34
C ARG A 100 58.76 -1.08 -0.05
N GLU A 101 58.43 -1.02 -1.34
CA GLU A 101 57.07 -1.27 -1.84
C GLU A 101 56.60 -2.69 -1.51
N ARG A 102 57.51 -3.66 -1.46
CA ARG A 102 57.17 -5.04 -1.08
C ARG A 102 56.72 -5.13 0.37
N ILE A 103 57.35 -4.37 1.26
CA ILE A 103 56.96 -4.31 2.68
C ILE A 103 55.65 -3.54 2.83
N GLU A 104 55.41 -2.51 2.01
CA GLU A 104 54.13 -1.80 1.95
C GLU A 104 52.98 -2.74 1.52
N GLU A 105 53.18 -3.62 0.53
CA GLU A 105 52.17 -4.63 0.16
C GLU A 105 51.90 -5.65 1.29
N VAL A 106 52.92 -5.98 2.10
CA VAL A 106 52.72 -6.80 3.31
C VAL A 106 51.89 -6.02 4.34
N ALA A 107 52.16 -4.74 4.58
CA ALA A 107 51.34 -3.91 5.48
C ALA A 107 49.88 -3.80 4.98
N MET A 108 49.69 -3.64 3.67
CA MET A 108 48.38 -3.61 3.01
C MET A 108 47.59 -4.91 3.17
N LEU A 109 48.28 -6.06 3.21
CA LEU A 109 47.67 -7.37 3.46
C LEU A 109 47.01 -7.42 4.86
N PHE A 110 47.67 -6.86 5.88
CA PHE A 110 47.09 -6.77 7.23
C PHE A 110 45.89 -5.81 7.28
N LEU A 111 45.99 -4.66 6.59
CA LEU A 111 44.89 -3.69 6.50
C LEU A 111 43.65 -4.29 5.81
N ARG A 112 43.81 -4.99 4.68
CA ARG A 112 42.72 -5.68 3.97
C ARG A 112 42.06 -6.75 4.83
N ALA A 113 42.84 -7.45 5.65
CA ALA A 113 42.35 -8.49 6.55
C ALA A 113 41.74 -7.92 7.85
N GLN A 114 41.64 -6.59 8.00
CA GLN A 114 41.16 -5.91 9.21
C GLN A 114 41.91 -6.33 10.48
N ARG A 115 43.22 -6.57 10.37
CA ARG A 115 44.08 -6.99 11.49
C ARG A 115 44.92 -5.84 12.03
N SER A 116 45.32 -5.93 13.30
CA SER A 116 46.26 -4.96 13.87
C SER A 116 47.64 -5.09 13.20
N LEU A 117 48.24 -3.93 12.91
CA LEU A 117 49.53 -3.84 12.24
C LEU A 117 50.67 -4.08 13.24
N PRO A 118 51.58 -5.05 12.98
CA PRO A 118 52.82 -5.21 13.74
C PRO A 118 53.67 -3.93 13.73
N THR A 119 54.38 -3.68 14.83
CA THR A 119 55.18 -2.46 15.05
C THR A 119 56.17 -2.18 13.92
N GLU A 120 56.84 -3.22 13.41
CA GLU A 120 57.81 -3.10 12.30
C GLU A 120 57.18 -2.77 10.93
N LEU A 121 55.86 -2.97 10.76
CA LEU A 121 55.12 -2.65 9.54
C LEU A 121 54.46 -1.27 9.59
N GLN A 122 54.29 -0.67 10.78
CA GLN A 122 53.69 0.66 10.93
C GLN A 122 54.33 1.76 10.06
N PRO A 123 55.68 1.84 9.91
CA PRO A 123 56.32 2.85 9.06
C PRO A 123 56.00 2.73 7.56
N TYR A 124 55.48 1.58 7.15
CA TYR A 124 55.15 1.22 5.77
C TYR A 124 53.62 1.21 5.52
N ALA A 125 52.81 1.46 6.55
CA ALA A 125 51.36 1.52 6.44
C ALA A 125 50.91 2.86 5.85
N ASN A 126 50.51 2.87 4.57
CA ASN A 126 49.96 4.05 3.92
C ASN A 126 48.43 3.99 3.86
N ALA A 127 47.77 4.57 4.86
CA ALA A 127 46.31 4.58 4.97
C ALA A 127 45.61 5.32 3.81
N ALA A 128 46.24 6.37 3.26
CA ALA A 128 45.70 7.11 2.11
C ALA A 128 45.69 6.25 0.85
N ARG A 129 46.82 5.60 0.56
CA ARG A 129 46.96 4.63 -0.55
C ARG A 129 46.00 3.44 -0.39
N PHE A 130 45.78 2.98 0.85
CA PHE A 130 44.79 1.93 1.13
C PHE A 130 43.37 2.36 0.77
N ALA A 131 42.95 3.54 1.22
CA ALA A 131 41.63 4.09 0.92
C ALA A 131 41.43 4.32 -0.60
N GLU A 132 42.45 4.81 -1.31
CA GLU A 132 42.43 4.97 -2.77
C GLU A 132 42.21 3.63 -3.49
N ILE A 133 42.90 2.57 -3.05
CA ILE A 133 42.77 1.24 -3.65
C ILE A 133 41.40 0.62 -3.37
N GLU A 134 40.87 0.76 -2.15
CA GLU A 134 39.51 0.29 -1.84
C GLU A 134 38.45 1.01 -2.67
N LEU A 135 38.60 2.33 -2.83
CA LEU A 135 37.71 3.14 -3.65
C LEU A 135 37.78 2.70 -5.12
N ALA A 136 38.98 2.54 -5.68
CA ALA A 136 39.16 2.09 -7.06
C ALA A 136 38.62 0.66 -7.29
N GLU A 137 38.80 -0.26 -6.34
CA GLU A 137 38.22 -1.61 -6.43
C GLU A 137 36.68 -1.58 -6.35
N GLN A 138 36.11 -0.69 -5.53
CA GLN A 138 34.66 -0.51 -5.44
C GLN A 138 34.09 0.12 -6.73
N GLU A 139 34.76 1.13 -7.28
CA GLU A 139 34.42 1.72 -8.57
C GLU A 139 34.48 0.69 -9.68
N ASN A 140 35.54 -0.11 -9.75
CA ASN A 140 35.67 -1.15 -10.77
C ASN A 140 34.59 -2.23 -10.65
N ARG A 141 34.22 -2.63 -9.42
CA ARG A 141 33.08 -3.53 -9.19
C ARG A 141 31.77 -2.92 -9.69
N ASN A 142 31.53 -1.63 -9.40
CA ASN A 142 30.33 -0.93 -9.86
C ASN A 142 30.30 -0.81 -11.39
N LEU A 143 31.44 -0.49 -12.01
CA LEU A 143 31.58 -0.43 -13.48
C LEU A 143 31.35 -1.80 -14.11
N THR A 144 31.86 -2.88 -13.52
CA THR A 144 31.62 -4.24 -13.99
C THR A 144 30.14 -4.62 -13.91
N LEU A 145 29.45 -4.25 -12.82
CA LEU A 145 28.01 -4.46 -12.70
C LEU A 145 27.21 -3.65 -13.73
N LEU A 146 27.62 -2.40 -13.96
CA LEU A 146 27.01 -1.52 -14.95
C LEU A 146 27.22 -2.08 -16.37
N GLU A 147 28.43 -2.51 -16.68
CA GLU A 147 28.78 -3.14 -17.95
C GLU A 147 27.95 -4.40 -18.17
N HIS A 148 27.87 -5.32 -17.20
CA HIS A 148 27.04 -6.52 -17.33
C HIS A 148 25.54 -6.22 -17.49
N TRP A 149 25.04 -5.11 -16.94
CA TRP A 149 23.64 -4.72 -17.09
C TRP A 149 23.36 -4.10 -18.46
N MET A 150 24.21 -3.17 -18.91
CA MET A 150 24.03 -2.48 -20.20
C MET A 150 24.48 -3.33 -21.39
N CYS A 151 25.54 -4.12 -21.20
CA CYS A 151 26.25 -4.93 -22.18
C CYS A 151 26.45 -6.35 -21.62
N PRO A 152 25.39 -7.16 -21.49
CA PRO A 152 25.51 -8.52 -20.98
C PRO A 152 26.53 -9.32 -21.80
N PRO A 153 27.40 -10.12 -21.15
CA PRO A 153 28.48 -10.79 -21.84
C PRO A 153 27.91 -11.75 -22.89
N ALA A 154 28.52 -11.75 -24.07
CA ALA A 154 28.14 -12.67 -25.13
C ALA A 154 28.26 -14.13 -24.61
N PRO A 155 27.33 -15.03 -24.93
CA PRO A 155 27.47 -16.43 -24.59
C PRO A 155 28.79 -16.97 -25.16
N ALA A 156 29.49 -17.79 -24.37
CA ALA A 156 30.86 -18.24 -24.67
C ALA A 156 30.97 -19.23 -25.86
N HIS A 157 29.92 -19.39 -26.68
CA HIS A 157 29.82 -20.48 -27.64
C HIS A 157 30.01 -20.00 -29.09
N LEU A 158 30.91 -20.69 -29.80
CA LEU A 158 31.26 -20.45 -31.20
C LEU A 158 30.27 -21.10 -32.20
N ASP A 159 29.42 -22.02 -31.73
CA ASP A 159 28.44 -22.76 -32.56
C ASP A 159 27.03 -22.14 -32.46
N SER A 160 26.31 -22.12 -33.60
CA SER A 160 24.90 -21.72 -33.63
C SER A 160 24.03 -22.63 -32.75
N PRO A 161 23.04 -22.08 -32.01
CA PRO A 161 22.19 -22.85 -31.11
C PRO A 161 21.47 -23.97 -31.86
N ARG A 162 21.51 -25.18 -31.28
CA ARG A 162 20.97 -26.40 -31.90
C ARG A 162 19.57 -26.74 -31.41
N ALA A 163 19.12 -26.14 -30.31
CA ALA A 163 17.80 -26.34 -29.73
C ALA A 163 17.12 -25.00 -29.47
N SER A 164 15.79 -24.98 -29.49
CA SER A 164 15.01 -23.79 -29.16
C SER A 164 13.77 -24.12 -28.34
N VAL A 165 13.27 -23.12 -27.62
CA VAL A 165 12.04 -23.17 -26.82
C VAL A 165 11.00 -22.27 -27.45
N ARG A 166 9.82 -22.83 -27.66
CA ARG A 166 8.63 -22.09 -28.10
C ARG A 166 7.54 -22.20 -27.05
N VAL A 167 6.85 -21.08 -26.79
CA VAL A 167 5.84 -20.98 -25.75
C VAL A 167 4.56 -20.48 -26.38
N THR A 168 3.59 -21.38 -26.52
CA THR A 168 2.29 -21.06 -27.09
C THR A 168 1.28 -20.82 -25.98
N CYS A 169 0.43 -19.82 -26.17
CA CYS A 169 -0.58 -19.39 -25.23
C CYS A 169 -1.94 -19.39 -25.91
N GLU A 170 -2.95 -19.91 -25.23
CA GLU A 170 -4.33 -19.91 -25.70
C GLU A 170 -5.29 -19.54 -24.56
N PRO A 171 -6.13 -18.50 -24.71
CA PRO A 171 -7.16 -18.18 -23.73
C PRO A 171 -8.26 -19.25 -23.78
N ARG A 172 -8.45 -19.98 -22.69
CA ARG A 172 -9.48 -21.01 -22.54
C ARG A 172 -10.54 -20.56 -21.55
N ALA A 173 -11.81 -20.65 -21.94
CA ALA A 173 -12.94 -20.37 -21.05
C ALA A 173 -12.96 -21.36 -19.87
N LEU A 174 -13.28 -20.88 -18.68
CA LEU A 174 -13.41 -21.73 -17.50
C LEU A 174 -14.71 -22.55 -17.55
N THR A 175 -14.67 -23.78 -17.03
CA THR A 175 -15.83 -24.68 -17.02
C THR A 175 -16.99 -24.12 -16.17
N ASP A 176 -16.66 -23.55 -15.01
CA ASP A 176 -17.66 -23.05 -14.06
C ASP A 176 -18.17 -21.64 -14.43
N GLU A 177 -17.31 -20.82 -15.07
CA GLU A 177 -17.60 -19.44 -15.45
C GLU A 177 -17.13 -19.18 -16.90
N PRO A 178 -17.94 -19.52 -17.92
CA PRO A 178 -17.49 -19.49 -19.32
C PRO A 178 -17.22 -18.07 -19.86
N CYS A 179 -17.68 -17.03 -19.16
CA CYS A 179 -17.37 -15.63 -19.49
C CYS A 179 -15.93 -15.24 -19.11
N LEU A 180 -15.31 -15.97 -18.17
CA LEU A 180 -13.94 -15.78 -17.74
C LEU A 180 -13.02 -16.83 -18.35
N HIS A 181 -11.77 -16.44 -18.53
CA HIS A 181 -10.75 -17.26 -19.17
C HIS A 181 -9.58 -17.52 -18.22
N CYS A 182 -8.87 -18.61 -18.43
CA CYS A 182 -7.47 -18.75 -18.04
C CYS A 182 -6.60 -18.67 -19.30
N LEU A 183 -5.34 -18.28 -19.12
CA LEU A 183 -4.36 -18.41 -20.20
C LEU A 183 -3.71 -19.79 -20.09
N GLU A 184 -4.02 -20.69 -21.00
CA GLU A 184 -3.32 -21.96 -21.11
C GLU A 184 -1.99 -21.76 -21.81
N VAL A 185 -0.91 -22.25 -21.20
CA VAL A 185 0.45 -22.15 -21.73
C VAL A 185 1.02 -23.54 -21.98
N GLN A 186 1.54 -23.74 -23.19
CA GLN A 186 2.20 -24.95 -23.63
C GLN A 186 3.64 -24.63 -23.99
N ILE A 187 4.57 -25.52 -23.62
CA ILE A 187 6.00 -25.33 -23.85
C ILE A 187 6.48 -26.44 -24.79
N SER A 188 7.02 -26.05 -25.94
CA SER A 188 7.62 -26.97 -26.90
C SER A 188 9.13 -26.74 -27.01
N VAL A 189 9.88 -27.85 -27.10
CA VAL A 189 11.33 -27.83 -27.28
C VAL A 189 11.66 -28.48 -28.63
N THR A 190 12.33 -27.73 -29.49
CA THR A 190 12.78 -28.19 -30.79
C THR A 190 14.24 -28.60 -30.72
N ARG A 191 14.56 -29.79 -31.25
CA ARG A 191 15.95 -30.28 -31.40
C ARG A 191 16.15 -30.87 -32.79
N PRO A 192 17.37 -30.90 -33.35
CA PRO A 192 17.59 -31.22 -34.76
C PRO A 192 17.25 -32.68 -35.11
N ARG A 193 17.41 -33.59 -34.14
CA ARG A 193 17.14 -35.03 -34.34
C ARG A 193 15.71 -35.44 -34.02
N THR A 194 15.03 -34.73 -33.12
CA THR A 194 13.73 -35.16 -32.58
C THR A 194 12.57 -34.29 -33.04
N GLY A 195 12.85 -33.17 -33.71
CA GLY A 195 11.85 -32.17 -34.05
C GLY A 195 11.31 -31.43 -32.82
N GLU A 196 10.21 -30.71 -33.03
CA GLU A 196 9.44 -30.03 -31.99
C GLU A 196 8.66 -31.06 -31.17
N LYS A 197 8.81 -31.02 -29.84
CA LYS A 197 8.05 -31.87 -28.92
C LYS A 197 7.53 -31.04 -27.75
N LEU A 198 6.29 -31.31 -27.34
CA LEU A 198 5.71 -30.76 -26.12
C LEU A 198 6.49 -31.25 -24.90
N ARG A 199 6.64 -30.37 -23.91
CA ARG A 199 7.39 -30.60 -22.69
C ARG A 199 6.58 -30.17 -21.48
N THR A 200 6.53 -31.06 -20.49
CA THR A 200 6.01 -30.74 -19.17
C THR A 200 7.04 -29.96 -18.37
N ILE A 201 6.61 -29.36 -17.25
CA ILE A 201 7.53 -28.76 -16.27
C ILE A 201 8.54 -29.79 -15.74
N GLY A 202 8.13 -31.05 -15.58
CA GLY A 202 9.01 -32.13 -15.14
C GLY A 202 10.16 -32.36 -16.10
N ASP A 203 9.87 -32.36 -17.40
CA ASP A 203 10.89 -32.50 -18.44
C ASP A 203 11.89 -31.33 -18.41
N LEU A 204 11.42 -30.10 -18.19
CA LEU A 204 12.28 -28.91 -18.08
C LEU A 204 13.16 -28.94 -16.82
N LEU A 205 12.62 -29.42 -15.70
CA LEU A 205 13.40 -29.61 -14.46
C LEU A 205 14.51 -30.63 -14.68
N ASP A 206 14.20 -31.75 -15.33
CA ASP A 206 15.21 -32.78 -15.62
C ASP A 206 16.28 -32.26 -16.60
N LEU A 207 15.90 -31.44 -17.58
CA LEU A 207 16.78 -30.75 -18.52
C LEU A 207 17.78 -29.83 -17.78
N GLN A 208 17.33 -29.08 -16.77
CA GLN A 208 18.22 -28.24 -15.95
C GLN A 208 19.21 -29.06 -15.09
N THR A 209 18.81 -30.24 -14.63
CA THR A 209 19.69 -31.10 -13.79
C THR A 209 20.74 -31.86 -14.58
N ARG A 210 20.61 -31.93 -15.91
CA ARG A 210 21.60 -32.56 -16.79
C ARG A 210 22.81 -31.64 -16.98
N ALA A 211 23.93 -32.25 -17.35
CA ALA A 211 25.26 -31.62 -17.40
C ALA A 211 25.27 -30.26 -18.12
N ALA A 212 26.19 -29.37 -17.71
CA ALA A 212 26.39 -28.02 -18.26
C ALA A 212 26.42 -27.94 -19.79
N HIS A 213 26.76 -29.03 -20.48
CA HIS A 213 26.68 -29.14 -21.94
C HIS A 213 25.27 -28.89 -22.51
N GLU A 214 24.18 -29.17 -21.77
CA GLU A 214 22.82 -28.96 -22.28
C GLU A 214 22.48 -27.48 -22.42
N GLN A 215 23.04 -26.62 -21.54
CA GLN A 215 22.88 -25.17 -21.61
C GLN A 215 23.43 -24.61 -22.93
N GLU A 216 24.56 -25.14 -23.39
CA GLU A 216 25.25 -24.67 -24.60
C GLU A 216 24.45 -24.91 -25.89
N LEU A 217 23.43 -25.77 -25.84
CA LEU A 217 22.60 -26.09 -27.00
C LEU A 217 21.50 -25.05 -27.27
N PHE A 218 21.17 -24.20 -26.28
CA PHE A 218 20.06 -23.25 -26.36
C PHE A 218 20.54 -21.81 -26.49
N PRO A 219 19.77 -20.93 -27.15
CA PRO A 219 19.97 -19.49 -27.05
C PRO A 219 19.90 -19.03 -25.58
N PRO A 220 20.66 -17.99 -25.17
CA PRO A 220 20.62 -17.48 -23.80
C PRO A 220 19.21 -17.11 -23.32
N ALA A 221 18.38 -16.54 -24.20
CA ALA A 221 17.01 -16.15 -23.87
C ALA A 221 16.08 -17.35 -23.64
N ASP A 222 16.34 -18.49 -24.30
CA ASP A 222 15.57 -19.72 -24.13
C ASP A 222 15.98 -20.41 -22.82
N TRP A 223 17.29 -20.40 -22.52
CA TRP A 223 17.80 -20.93 -21.27
C TRP A 223 17.35 -20.10 -20.05
N ASP A 224 17.33 -18.76 -20.15
CA ASP A 224 16.75 -17.88 -19.12
C ASP A 224 15.28 -18.24 -18.85
N PHE A 225 14.52 -18.53 -19.91
CA PHE A 225 13.14 -19.00 -19.77
C PHE A 225 13.04 -20.33 -19.02
N ILE A 226 13.82 -21.34 -19.42
CA ILE A 226 13.86 -22.64 -18.73
C ILE A 226 14.21 -22.45 -17.25
N GLN A 227 15.30 -21.73 -16.95
CA GLN A 227 15.74 -21.48 -15.57
C GLN A 227 14.71 -20.71 -14.75
N TRP A 228 13.99 -19.77 -15.37
CA TRP A 228 12.96 -19.03 -14.69
C TRP A 228 11.77 -19.92 -14.37
N VAL A 229 11.23 -20.66 -15.34
CA VAL A 229 10.09 -21.56 -15.15
C VAL A 229 10.40 -22.64 -14.11
N THR A 230 11.57 -23.27 -14.17
CA THR A 230 11.95 -24.32 -13.22
C THR A 230 12.19 -23.81 -11.80
N LYS A 231 12.51 -22.52 -11.62
CA LYS A 231 12.54 -21.88 -10.29
C LYS A 231 11.13 -21.60 -9.73
N LEU A 232 10.14 -21.45 -10.61
CA LEU A 232 8.76 -21.15 -10.21
C LEU A 232 7.99 -22.38 -9.77
N TYR A 233 8.18 -23.50 -10.46
CA TYR A 233 7.39 -24.72 -10.27
C TYR A 233 8.23 -25.85 -9.68
N THR A 234 7.60 -26.67 -8.84
CA THR A 234 8.24 -27.83 -8.20
C THR A 234 7.88 -29.14 -8.92
N LYS A 235 8.66 -30.21 -8.70
CA LYS A 235 8.37 -31.56 -9.26
C LYS A 235 6.97 -32.09 -8.91
N ALA A 236 6.33 -31.61 -7.85
CA ALA A 236 4.97 -32.01 -7.47
C ALA A 236 3.88 -31.44 -8.40
N GLN A 237 4.18 -30.39 -9.17
CA GLN A 237 3.26 -29.70 -10.08
C GLN A 237 3.50 -30.06 -11.56
N ALA A 238 4.24 -31.16 -11.80
CA ALA A 238 5.03 -31.34 -13.03
C ALA A 238 4.42 -32.25 -14.10
N SER A 239 3.23 -32.83 -13.88
CA SER A 239 2.64 -33.83 -14.78
C SER A 239 1.71 -33.26 -15.85
N ALA A 240 1.31 -31.99 -15.73
CA ALA A 240 0.45 -31.36 -16.72
C ALA A 240 1.23 -30.96 -17.97
N GLU A 241 0.66 -31.27 -19.14
CA GLU A 241 1.19 -30.86 -20.44
C GLU A 241 0.98 -29.37 -20.72
N SER A 242 0.07 -28.73 -19.98
CA SER A 242 -0.21 -27.30 -20.06
C SER A 242 -0.32 -26.66 -18.67
N ILE A 243 -0.01 -25.36 -18.62
CA ILE A 243 -0.07 -24.55 -17.41
C ILE A 243 -1.24 -23.58 -17.56
N GLN A 244 -2.16 -23.59 -16.60
CA GLN A 244 -3.26 -22.60 -16.57
C GLN A 244 -2.86 -21.41 -15.71
N LEU A 245 -2.86 -20.22 -16.30
CA LEU A 245 -2.50 -18.98 -15.63
C LEU A 245 -3.73 -18.09 -15.44
N THR A 246 -3.90 -17.60 -14.21
CA THR A 246 -4.95 -16.66 -13.78
C THR A 246 -4.37 -15.64 -12.82
N GLY A 247 -5.05 -14.49 -12.65
CA GLY A 247 -4.70 -13.43 -11.70
C GLY A 247 -3.20 -13.12 -11.58
N MET A 248 -2.67 -13.27 -10.37
CA MET A 248 -1.27 -12.98 -10.04
C MET A 248 -0.27 -13.84 -10.82
N ASP A 249 -0.58 -15.11 -11.07
CA ASP A 249 0.33 -16.01 -11.80
C ASP A 249 0.42 -15.58 -13.26
N LEU A 250 -0.71 -15.22 -13.88
CA LEU A 250 -0.73 -14.64 -15.23
C LEU A 250 0.07 -13.33 -15.26
N LEU A 251 -0.18 -12.41 -14.33
CA LEU A 251 0.55 -11.14 -14.27
C LEU A 251 2.07 -11.36 -14.13
N ARG A 252 2.49 -12.32 -13.30
CA ARG A 252 3.91 -12.65 -13.10
C ARG A 252 4.60 -13.09 -14.40
N TRP A 253 3.91 -13.89 -15.20
CA TRP A 253 4.40 -14.30 -16.53
C TRP A 253 4.48 -13.10 -17.49
N LEU A 254 3.43 -12.28 -17.53
CA LEU A 254 3.37 -11.12 -18.43
C LEU A 254 4.43 -10.07 -18.10
N CYS A 255 4.66 -9.76 -16.82
CA CYS A 255 5.70 -8.81 -16.41
C CYS A 255 7.12 -9.24 -16.81
N ARG A 256 7.38 -10.55 -16.94
CA ARG A 256 8.71 -11.06 -17.34
C ARG A 256 8.85 -11.25 -18.85
N TRP A 257 7.81 -11.76 -19.50
CA TRP A 257 7.90 -12.27 -20.88
C TRP A 257 7.02 -11.53 -21.89
N GLY A 258 6.06 -10.73 -21.43
CA GLY A 258 5.09 -10.04 -22.29
C GLY A 258 5.64 -8.93 -23.18
N THR A 259 6.86 -8.44 -22.93
CA THR A 259 7.55 -7.47 -23.80
C THR A 259 8.64 -8.09 -24.67
N ARG A 260 8.88 -9.40 -24.54
CA ARG A 260 10.03 -10.10 -25.15
C ARG A 260 9.66 -11.00 -26.32
N GLU A 261 8.44 -10.86 -26.86
CA GLU A 261 7.88 -11.69 -27.94
C GLU A 261 7.95 -13.21 -27.66
N ARG A 262 8.11 -13.61 -26.39
CA ARG A 262 8.31 -15.00 -25.99
C ARG A 262 7.02 -15.80 -25.99
N LEU A 263 5.92 -15.14 -25.61
CA LEU A 263 4.60 -15.74 -25.51
C LEU A 263 3.91 -15.58 -26.85
N GLU A 264 3.49 -16.69 -27.47
CA GLU A 264 2.83 -16.66 -28.77
C GLU A 264 1.34 -16.95 -28.64
N LEU A 265 0.50 -16.06 -29.17
CA LEU A 265 -0.95 -16.23 -29.28
C LEU A 265 -1.34 -16.26 -30.76
N ASN A 266 -1.95 -17.37 -31.21
CA ASN A 266 -2.41 -17.57 -32.59
C ASN A 266 -1.34 -17.20 -33.64
N GLY A 267 -0.11 -17.66 -33.43
CA GLY A 267 1.02 -17.44 -34.34
C GLY A 267 1.59 -16.02 -34.37
N GLY A 268 1.25 -15.15 -33.41
CA GLY A 268 1.99 -13.89 -33.22
C GLY A 268 2.27 -13.61 -31.75
N ALA A 269 3.12 -12.62 -31.47
CA ALA A 269 3.51 -12.28 -30.12
C ALA A 269 2.32 -11.76 -29.28
N LEU A 270 2.15 -12.35 -28.10
CA LEU A 270 1.31 -11.81 -27.03
C LEU A 270 2.07 -10.70 -26.33
N SER A 271 1.47 -9.52 -26.26
CA SER A 271 2.08 -8.31 -25.72
C SER A 271 1.47 -7.92 -24.37
N PHE A 272 2.32 -7.41 -23.47
CA PHE A 272 1.89 -6.77 -22.23
C PHE A 272 2.86 -5.64 -21.88
N GLU A 273 2.36 -4.41 -21.90
CA GLU A 273 3.15 -3.20 -21.64
C GLU A 273 2.83 -2.53 -20.30
N GLY A 274 2.11 -3.23 -19.41
CA GLY A 274 1.64 -2.63 -18.14
C GLY A 274 0.57 -1.57 -18.32
N GLN A 275 -0.09 -1.57 -19.48
CA GLN A 275 -1.14 -0.63 -19.84
C GLN A 275 -2.46 -0.97 -19.14
N VAL A 276 -3.27 0.08 -18.91
CA VAL A 276 -4.57 -0.02 -18.23
C VAL A 276 -5.70 0.24 -19.21
N LEU A 277 -6.69 -0.63 -19.20
CA LEU A 277 -7.96 -0.50 -19.90
C LEU A 277 -9.04 -0.07 -18.91
N GLU A 278 -9.98 0.76 -19.35
CA GLU A 278 -11.13 1.20 -18.57
C GLU A 278 -12.44 0.81 -19.25
N LEU A 279 -13.46 0.48 -18.43
CA LEU A 279 -14.83 0.27 -18.91
C LEU A 279 -15.60 1.57 -18.76
N VAL A 280 -15.98 2.17 -19.90
CA VAL A 280 -16.63 3.48 -19.94
C VAL A 280 -18.09 3.30 -20.37
N PRO A 281 -19.05 3.92 -19.67
CA PRO A 281 -20.46 3.85 -20.04
C PRO A 281 -20.73 4.59 -21.35
N GLU A 282 -21.64 4.06 -22.16
CA GLU A 282 -22.08 4.65 -23.43
C GLU A 282 -23.61 4.57 -23.56
N LEU A 283 -24.22 5.65 -24.06
CA LEU A 283 -25.62 5.67 -24.48
C LEU A 283 -25.71 5.59 -25.99
N VAL A 284 -26.44 4.59 -26.50
CA VAL A 284 -26.65 4.39 -27.93
C VAL A 284 -28.13 4.40 -28.26
N GLY A 285 -28.47 4.96 -29.43
CA GLY A 285 -29.82 4.97 -29.97
C GLY A 285 -30.56 6.31 -29.81
N PRO A 286 -31.79 6.38 -30.35
CA PRO A 286 -32.62 7.60 -30.28
C PRO A 286 -33.13 7.84 -28.86
N LYS A 287 -33.40 9.10 -28.49
CA LYS A 287 -33.83 9.53 -27.13
C LYS A 287 -34.99 8.71 -26.54
N THR A 288 -35.90 8.21 -27.37
CA THR A 288 -37.09 7.44 -26.95
C THR A 288 -36.81 5.95 -26.70
N ALA A 289 -35.66 5.43 -27.13
CA ALA A 289 -35.29 4.02 -27.01
C ALA A 289 -33.77 3.87 -26.75
N MET A 290 -33.22 4.73 -25.91
CA MET A 290 -31.79 4.68 -25.56
C MET A 290 -31.46 3.40 -24.80
N VAL A 291 -30.34 2.81 -25.18
CA VAL A 291 -29.72 1.70 -24.46
C VAL A 291 -28.41 2.16 -23.84
N PHE A 292 -28.18 1.65 -22.63
CA PHE A 292 -26.97 1.80 -21.86
C PHE A 292 -26.10 0.56 -22.07
N GLN A 293 -24.85 0.78 -22.46
CA GLN A 293 -23.85 -0.27 -22.61
C GLN A 293 -22.50 0.22 -22.09
N HIS A 294 -21.49 -0.65 -22.10
CA HIS A 294 -20.11 -0.28 -21.80
C HIS A 294 -19.22 -0.47 -23.04
N ARG A 295 -18.23 0.42 -23.17
CA ARG A 295 -17.13 0.27 -24.12
C ARG A 295 -15.81 0.11 -23.39
N LEU A 296 -14.85 -0.47 -24.08
CA LEU A 296 -13.46 -0.52 -23.65
C LEU A 296 -12.79 0.78 -24.10
N SER A 297 -12.19 1.50 -23.16
CA SER A 297 -11.28 2.61 -23.44
C SER A 297 -9.86 2.12 -23.27
N LEU A 298 -9.14 2.03 -24.38
CA LEU A 298 -7.73 1.67 -24.44
C LEU A 298 -6.85 2.92 -24.24
N PRO A 299 -5.57 2.74 -23.86
CA PRO A 299 -4.59 3.81 -23.87
C PRO A 299 -4.55 4.54 -25.22
N GLY A 300 -4.41 5.86 -25.19
CA GLY A 300 -4.48 6.70 -26.38
C GLY A 300 -5.90 7.08 -26.82
N GLY A 301 -6.93 6.72 -26.04
CA GLY A 301 -8.32 7.13 -26.29
C GLY A 301 -9.04 6.29 -27.35
N VAL A 302 -8.45 5.16 -27.76
CA VAL A 302 -9.07 4.23 -28.71
C VAL A 302 -10.21 3.49 -28.02
N SER A 303 -11.41 3.54 -28.60
CA SER A 303 -12.58 2.89 -28.04
C SER A 303 -12.95 1.61 -28.80
N ARG A 304 -13.13 0.50 -28.07
CA ARG A 304 -13.52 -0.80 -28.63
C ARG A 304 -14.84 -1.31 -28.02
N PRO A 305 -15.62 -2.12 -28.76
CA PRO A 305 -16.75 -2.86 -28.20
C PRO A 305 -16.33 -3.74 -27.02
N PHE A 306 -17.22 -3.91 -26.03
CA PHE A 306 -17.00 -4.82 -24.90
C PHE A 306 -16.69 -6.27 -25.34
N ALA A 307 -17.37 -6.73 -26.40
CA ALA A 307 -17.23 -8.09 -26.93
C ALA A 307 -15.83 -8.41 -27.51
N ASP A 308 -15.01 -7.39 -27.79
CA ASP A 308 -13.64 -7.59 -28.29
C ASP A 308 -12.68 -8.05 -27.17
N ALA A 309 -13.07 -7.91 -25.90
CA ALA A 309 -12.26 -8.33 -24.76
C ALA A 309 -12.57 -9.76 -24.31
N ARG A 310 -11.50 -10.49 -23.99
CA ARG A 310 -11.58 -11.73 -23.18
C ARG A 310 -11.03 -11.43 -21.79
N PHE A 311 -11.90 -11.52 -20.78
CA PHE A 311 -11.52 -11.29 -19.40
C PHE A 311 -10.94 -12.55 -18.78
N PHE A 312 -9.82 -12.40 -18.07
CA PHE A 312 -9.19 -13.49 -17.33
C PHE A 312 -9.70 -13.51 -15.88
N SER A 313 -9.80 -14.72 -15.33
CA SER A 313 -10.13 -14.94 -13.93
C SER A 313 -8.97 -14.60 -13.00
N GLY A 314 -9.30 -14.33 -11.73
CA GLY A 314 -8.35 -14.05 -10.65
C GLY A 314 -8.03 -12.56 -10.47
N ASP A 315 -7.32 -12.28 -9.38
CA ASP A 315 -6.88 -10.93 -9.02
C ASP A 315 -5.37 -10.75 -9.27
N PRO A 316 -4.94 -9.66 -9.93
CA PRO A 316 -5.77 -8.60 -10.50
C PRO A 316 -6.49 -9.03 -11.79
N CYS A 317 -7.61 -8.37 -12.09
CA CYS A 317 -8.35 -8.60 -13.32
C CYS A 317 -7.56 -8.10 -14.56
N LEU A 318 -7.41 -9.00 -15.52
CA LEU A 318 -6.72 -8.75 -16.78
C LEU A 318 -7.69 -9.01 -17.95
N ALA A 319 -7.51 -8.29 -19.06
CA ALA A 319 -8.28 -8.50 -20.27
C ALA A 319 -7.38 -8.55 -21.51
N LEU A 320 -7.62 -9.52 -22.39
CA LEU A 320 -7.01 -9.61 -23.72
C LEU A 320 -7.89 -8.90 -24.74
N VAL A 321 -7.31 -7.94 -25.47
CA VAL A 321 -7.92 -7.34 -26.66
C VAL A 321 -6.93 -7.53 -27.81
N ASP A 322 -7.38 -8.13 -28.91
CA ASP A 322 -6.53 -8.56 -30.03
C ASP A 322 -5.39 -9.52 -29.57
N LYS A 323 -4.15 -9.02 -29.47
CA LYS A 323 -2.96 -9.74 -28.98
C LYS A 323 -2.26 -9.03 -27.81
N THR A 324 -2.96 -8.11 -27.15
CA THR A 324 -2.42 -7.32 -26.05
C THR A 324 -3.24 -7.52 -24.80
N ILE A 325 -2.57 -7.81 -23.69
CA ILE A 325 -3.22 -7.92 -22.38
C ILE A 325 -3.09 -6.58 -21.65
N TYR A 326 -4.20 -6.17 -21.02
CA TYR A 326 -4.33 -4.95 -20.25
C TYR A 326 -4.73 -5.27 -18.81
N ALA A 327 -4.29 -4.45 -17.86
CA ALA A 327 -4.89 -4.42 -16.54
C ALA A 327 -6.23 -3.68 -16.60
N VAL A 328 -7.27 -4.21 -15.96
CA VAL A 328 -8.60 -3.58 -15.98
C VAL A 328 -8.72 -2.64 -14.78
N ARG A 329 -9.02 -1.36 -15.02
CA ARG A 329 -9.31 -0.41 -13.95
C ARG A 329 -10.71 -0.66 -13.41
N ASN A 330 -10.84 -0.67 -12.08
CA ASN A 330 -12.10 -0.85 -11.36
C ASN A 330 -12.93 -2.00 -11.96
N PRO A 331 -12.37 -3.22 -12.01
CA PRO A 331 -12.99 -4.33 -12.72
C PRO A 331 -14.37 -4.63 -12.13
N PRO A 332 -15.41 -4.80 -12.98
CA PRO A 332 -16.71 -5.23 -12.52
C PRO A 332 -16.64 -6.66 -11.94
N PRO A 333 -17.57 -7.03 -11.04
CA PRO A 333 -17.65 -8.40 -10.54
C PRO A 333 -17.86 -9.42 -11.69
N PRO A 334 -17.33 -10.65 -11.58
CA PRO A 334 -17.50 -11.72 -12.58
C PRO A 334 -18.95 -11.94 -13.03
N ALA A 335 -19.91 -11.94 -12.10
CA ALA A 335 -21.32 -12.10 -12.40
C ALA A 335 -21.87 -11.00 -13.33
N LEU A 336 -21.35 -9.77 -13.20
CA LEU A 336 -21.74 -8.66 -14.07
C LEU A 336 -21.08 -8.76 -15.45
N LEU A 337 -19.83 -9.23 -15.53
CA LEU A 337 -19.18 -9.54 -16.81
C LEU A 337 -19.93 -10.63 -17.57
N ALA A 338 -20.35 -11.70 -16.88
CA ALA A 338 -21.18 -12.75 -17.45
C ALA A 338 -22.49 -12.18 -18.02
N HIS A 339 -23.17 -11.34 -17.24
CA HIS A 339 -24.40 -10.70 -17.67
C HIS A 339 -24.20 -9.81 -18.90
N TRP A 340 -23.11 -9.03 -18.97
CA TRP A 340 -22.82 -8.19 -20.14
C TRP A 340 -22.36 -8.97 -21.36
N ALA A 341 -21.77 -10.15 -21.19
CA ALA A 341 -21.44 -11.04 -22.31
C ALA A 341 -22.71 -11.56 -23.00
N GLU A 342 -23.79 -11.82 -22.24
CA GLU A 342 -25.08 -12.25 -22.78
C GLU A 342 -25.97 -11.07 -23.22
N THR A 343 -26.04 -10.03 -22.39
CA THR A 343 -26.90 -8.86 -22.55
C THR A 343 -26.06 -7.57 -22.43
N PRO A 344 -25.34 -7.18 -23.50
CA PRO A 344 -24.40 -6.06 -23.45
C PRO A 344 -25.10 -4.70 -23.35
N ALA A 345 -26.37 -4.62 -23.70
CA ALA A 345 -27.15 -3.40 -23.76
C ALA A 345 -28.41 -3.49 -22.88
N LEU A 346 -28.59 -2.50 -22.01
CA LEU A 346 -29.73 -2.39 -21.10
C LEU A 346 -30.58 -1.17 -21.47
N PRO A 347 -31.91 -1.29 -21.61
CA PRO A 347 -32.78 -0.13 -21.79
C PRO A 347 -32.61 0.87 -20.64
N VAL A 348 -32.46 2.16 -20.95
CA VAL A 348 -32.28 3.21 -19.93
C VAL A 348 -33.47 3.26 -18.96
N SER A 349 -34.68 2.94 -19.43
CA SER A 349 -35.89 2.86 -18.59
C SER A 349 -35.81 1.82 -17.48
N LYS A 350 -34.97 0.78 -17.64
CA LYS A 350 -34.73 -0.25 -16.61
C LYS A 350 -33.65 0.16 -15.60
N LEU A 351 -32.91 1.24 -15.83
CA LEU A 351 -31.91 1.70 -14.88
C LEU A 351 -32.59 2.34 -13.67
N SER A 352 -32.05 2.07 -12.47
CA SER A 352 -32.51 2.75 -11.26
C SER A 352 -32.30 4.26 -11.38
N THR A 353 -33.09 5.03 -10.64
CA THR A 353 -32.96 6.50 -10.55
C THR A 353 -31.54 6.90 -10.13
N ARG A 354 -30.96 6.18 -9.16
CA ARG A 354 -29.58 6.36 -8.69
C ARG A 354 -28.53 6.15 -9.79
N ILE A 355 -28.65 5.09 -10.59
CA ILE A 355 -27.69 4.85 -11.68
C ILE A 355 -27.79 5.98 -12.70
N ARG A 356 -29.01 6.39 -13.09
CA ARG A 356 -29.22 7.49 -14.03
C ARG A 356 -28.66 8.81 -13.50
N SER A 357 -28.88 9.12 -12.22
CA SER A 357 -28.34 10.33 -11.58
C SER A 357 -26.82 10.33 -11.51
N HIS A 358 -26.20 9.18 -11.20
CA HIS A 358 -24.75 9.01 -11.18
C HIS A 358 -24.13 9.15 -12.57
N LEU A 359 -24.69 8.47 -13.58
CA LEU A 359 -24.22 8.56 -14.96
C LEU A 359 -24.31 9.98 -15.49
N ARG A 360 -25.42 10.69 -15.22
CA ARG A 360 -25.55 12.11 -15.55
C ARG A 360 -24.41 12.91 -14.93
N ARG A 361 -24.23 12.86 -13.60
CA ARG A 361 -23.22 13.65 -12.86
C ARG A 361 -21.78 13.39 -13.28
N THR A 362 -21.45 12.14 -13.61
CA THR A 362 -20.07 11.75 -13.95
C THR A 362 -19.73 11.98 -15.41
N GLN A 363 -20.73 12.02 -16.29
CA GLN A 363 -20.55 12.19 -17.73
C GLN A 363 -21.03 13.57 -18.24
N SER A 364 -21.59 14.43 -17.36
CA SER A 364 -21.98 15.80 -17.68
C SER A 364 -20.74 16.70 -17.72
N GLY A 365 -20.40 17.18 -18.92
CA GLY A 365 -19.25 18.07 -19.11
C GLY A 365 -19.21 18.83 -20.43
N GLY A 366 -20.24 18.73 -21.28
CA GLY A 366 -20.32 19.42 -22.57
C GLY A 366 -21.69 20.02 -22.80
N ALA A 367 -21.74 21.16 -23.51
CA ALA A 367 -22.94 21.99 -23.74
C ALA A 367 -24.12 21.29 -24.47
N THR A 368 -23.92 20.04 -24.93
CA THR A 368 -24.93 19.22 -25.62
C THR A 368 -24.81 17.75 -25.19
N SER A 369 -24.72 17.49 -23.89
CA SER A 369 -24.55 16.13 -23.37
C SER A 369 -25.83 15.32 -23.48
N ILE A 370 -25.76 14.15 -24.14
CA ILE A 370 -26.87 13.18 -24.19
C ILE A 370 -27.27 12.73 -22.78
N TRP A 371 -26.31 12.72 -21.85
CA TRP A 371 -26.48 12.33 -20.46
C TRP A 371 -27.44 13.25 -19.67
N ASP A 372 -27.57 14.53 -20.06
CA ASP A 372 -28.51 15.46 -19.44
C ASP A 372 -29.98 15.09 -19.70
N SER A 373 -30.24 14.25 -20.70
CA SER A 373 -31.59 13.82 -21.03
C SER A 373 -32.13 12.69 -20.13
N LEU A 374 -31.27 12.05 -19.32
CA LEU A 374 -31.59 10.88 -18.49
C LEU A 374 -32.55 11.18 -17.33
N CYS A 375 -32.40 12.35 -16.72
CA CYS A 375 -33.15 12.77 -15.54
C CYS A 375 -33.65 14.19 -15.72
N THR A 376 -34.74 14.54 -15.04
CA THR A 376 -35.14 15.93 -14.87
C THR A 376 -34.64 16.41 -13.53
N THR A 377 -33.72 17.38 -13.54
CA THR A 377 -33.16 17.95 -12.33
C THR A 377 -34.02 19.09 -11.82
N HIS A 378 -34.17 19.19 -10.50
CA HIS A 378 -34.79 20.36 -9.89
C HIS A 378 -34.05 20.80 -8.62
N PRO A 379 -33.94 22.14 -8.41
CA PRO A 379 -33.41 22.68 -7.17
C PRO A 379 -34.35 22.36 -6.02
N ALA A 380 -33.78 22.27 -4.82
CA ALA A 380 -34.52 21.90 -3.63
C ALA A 380 -33.95 22.54 -2.38
N MET A 381 -34.84 22.84 -1.44
CA MET A 381 -34.48 23.41 -0.17
C MET A 381 -34.34 22.29 0.88
N PRO A 382 -33.14 22.06 1.45
CA PRO A 382 -32.95 21.10 2.52
C PRO A 382 -33.65 21.52 3.81
N GLN A 383 -34.11 20.54 4.57
CA GLN A 383 -34.76 20.72 5.86
C GLN A 383 -34.32 19.61 6.81
N PHE A 384 -33.84 19.98 8.00
CA PHE A 384 -33.58 19.01 9.07
C PHE A 384 -34.76 18.94 10.04
N THR A 385 -35.08 17.74 10.50
CA THR A 385 -36.00 17.52 11.63
C THR A 385 -35.24 16.86 12.77
N PHE A 386 -35.30 17.44 13.97
CA PHE A 386 -34.68 16.92 15.18
C PHE A 386 -35.74 16.55 16.23
N GLU A 387 -35.69 15.32 16.71
CA GLU A 387 -36.55 14.83 17.78
C GLU A 387 -35.68 14.30 18.91
N LEU A 388 -35.63 15.02 20.03
CA LEU A 388 -35.06 14.51 21.27
C LEU A 388 -36.15 13.83 22.09
N VAL A 389 -36.09 12.51 22.21
CA VAL A 389 -37.02 11.70 23.00
C VAL A 389 -36.18 10.90 24.00
N GLU A 390 -36.36 11.19 25.29
CA GLU A 390 -35.58 10.60 26.38
C GLU A 390 -34.06 10.72 26.15
N ASP A 391 -33.40 9.60 25.86
CA ASP A 391 -31.96 9.49 25.64
C ASP A 391 -31.60 9.31 24.16
N THR A 392 -32.49 9.69 23.25
CA THR A 392 -32.29 9.48 21.83
C THR A 392 -32.57 10.75 21.04
N VAL A 393 -31.60 11.17 20.24
CA VAL A 393 -31.77 12.22 19.23
C VAL A 393 -32.00 11.54 17.88
N ARG A 394 -33.20 11.69 17.34
CA ARG A 394 -33.52 11.29 15.97
C ARG A 394 -33.41 12.49 15.05
N ILE A 395 -32.73 12.30 13.94
CA ILE A 395 -32.49 13.30 12.92
C ILE A 395 -33.01 12.74 11.60
N ARG A 396 -33.73 13.56 10.83
CA ARG A 396 -34.00 13.29 9.42
C ARG A 396 -33.55 14.48 8.60
N LEU A 397 -33.01 14.19 7.42
CA LEU A 397 -32.66 15.17 6.41
C LEU A 397 -33.64 15.02 5.25
N LEU A 398 -34.47 16.04 5.09
CA LEU A 398 -35.50 16.16 4.08
C LEU A 398 -35.10 17.22 3.05
N ALA A 399 -35.74 17.20 1.89
CA ALA A 399 -35.62 18.23 0.89
C ALA A 399 -36.98 18.48 0.24
N ARG A 400 -37.35 19.75 0.12
CA ARG A 400 -38.55 20.18 -0.60
C ARG A 400 -38.16 20.73 -1.96
N SER A 401 -38.61 20.06 -3.02
CA SER A 401 -38.42 20.50 -4.40
C SER A 401 -39.00 21.90 -4.60
N GLU A 402 -38.25 22.80 -5.21
CA GLU A 402 -38.75 24.14 -5.51
C GLU A 402 -39.71 24.13 -6.72
N ARG A 403 -39.54 23.15 -7.62
CA ARG A 403 -40.29 23.01 -8.88
C ARG A 403 -41.73 22.54 -8.66
N ASN A 404 -41.92 21.44 -7.94
CA ASN A 404 -43.21 20.77 -7.77
C ASN A 404 -43.62 20.60 -6.30
N LYS A 405 -42.83 21.15 -5.35
CA LYS A 405 -43.09 21.08 -3.89
C LYS A 405 -43.12 19.67 -3.29
N SER A 406 -42.73 18.64 -4.05
CA SER A 406 -42.60 17.27 -3.54
C SER A 406 -41.56 17.21 -2.42
N LEU A 407 -41.80 16.36 -1.42
CA LEU A 407 -40.92 16.13 -0.29
C LEU A 407 -40.13 14.83 -0.49
N TRP A 408 -38.84 14.91 -0.19
CA TRP A 408 -37.87 13.83 -0.34
C TRP A 408 -37.10 13.68 0.96
N HIS A 409 -36.66 12.46 1.26
CA HIS A 409 -35.73 12.19 2.34
C HIS A 409 -34.40 11.69 1.77
N TRP A 410 -33.31 12.07 2.43
CA TRP A 410 -32.02 11.44 2.21
C TRP A 410 -32.07 10.06 2.86
N ASN A 411 -31.62 9.00 2.20
CA ASN A 411 -31.61 7.65 2.78
C ASN A 411 -30.22 7.18 3.22
N GLY A 412 -29.21 8.05 3.07
CA GLY A 412 -27.79 7.76 3.30
C GLY A 412 -26.98 7.55 2.02
N GLN A 413 -27.64 7.27 0.89
CA GLN A 413 -27.00 7.04 -0.40
C GLN A 413 -27.55 7.93 -1.51
N ASP A 414 -28.87 8.14 -1.54
CA ASP A 414 -29.54 9.00 -2.51
C ASP A 414 -30.77 9.70 -1.88
N TRP A 415 -31.33 10.66 -2.62
CA TRP A 415 -32.60 11.28 -2.29
C TRP A 415 -33.75 10.44 -2.85
N GLU A 416 -34.73 10.10 -1.99
CA GLU A 416 -35.93 9.36 -2.36
C GLU A 416 -37.20 10.14 -2.01
N PRO A 417 -38.26 10.08 -2.84
CA PRO A 417 -39.51 10.78 -2.55
C PRO A 417 -40.27 10.08 -1.41
N ASP A 418 -40.80 10.85 -0.45
CA ASP A 418 -41.50 10.32 0.75
C ASP A 418 -42.83 9.64 0.42
N ALA A 419 -43.48 10.07 -0.66
CA ALA A 419 -44.69 9.46 -1.17
C ALA A 419 -44.45 9.05 -2.63
N PRO A 420 -45.07 7.94 -3.09
CA PRO A 420 -45.10 7.63 -4.52
C PRO A 420 -45.72 8.82 -5.22
N GLN A 421 -44.91 9.56 -6.00
CA GLN A 421 -45.41 10.65 -6.80
C GLN A 421 -46.48 10.07 -7.74
N ILE A 422 -47.60 10.77 -7.89
CA ILE A 422 -48.54 10.46 -8.97
C ILE A 422 -47.76 10.75 -10.25
N ILE A 423 -47.21 9.69 -10.85
CA ILE A 423 -46.39 9.78 -12.06
C ILE A 423 -47.36 10.21 -13.16
N GLU A 424 -47.39 11.51 -13.46
CA GLU A 424 -48.02 12.02 -14.68
C GLU A 424 -47.20 11.56 -15.88
N SER A 425 -47.22 10.27 -16.22
CA SER A 425 -46.70 9.70 -17.49
C SER A 425 -45.33 10.21 -17.99
N SER A 426 -44.49 10.75 -17.12
CA SER A 426 -43.18 11.30 -17.48
C SER A 426 -42.20 10.15 -17.45
N ASP A 427 -41.69 9.79 -18.63
CA ASP A 427 -40.70 8.70 -18.81
C ASP A 427 -39.34 9.01 -18.14
N LYS A 428 -39.14 10.25 -17.68
CA LYS A 428 -37.90 10.70 -17.04
C LYS A 428 -38.01 10.69 -15.52
N ALA A 429 -36.98 10.13 -14.87
CA ALA A 429 -36.84 10.20 -13.42
C ALA A 429 -36.54 11.63 -12.97
N ASP A 430 -37.26 12.09 -11.96
CA ASP A 430 -36.96 13.32 -11.24
C ASP A 430 -35.78 13.09 -10.28
N VAL A 431 -34.87 14.06 -10.20
CA VAL A 431 -33.69 14.03 -9.33
C VAL A 431 -33.47 15.39 -8.70
N LEU A 432 -33.16 15.41 -7.41
CA LEU A 432 -32.74 16.63 -6.71
C LEU A 432 -31.28 16.95 -7.04
N GLU A 433 -31.02 18.16 -7.50
CA GLU A 433 -29.66 18.63 -7.75
C GLU A 433 -29.54 20.09 -7.35
N ASP A 434 -28.89 20.31 -6.22
CA ASP A 434 -28.72 21.63 -5.64
C ASP A 434 -27.50 21.62 -4.69
N PRO A 435 -26.55 22.57 -4.82
CA PRO A 435 -25.37 22.65 -3.94
C PRO A 435 -25.70 22.73 -2.45
N ARG A 436 -26.90 23.22 -2.09
CA ARG A 436 -27.37 23.29 -0.70
C ARG A 436 -27.53 21.89 -0.10
N LEU A 437 -27.94 20.90 -0.91
CA LEU A 437 -28.15 19.51 -0.45
C LEU A 437 -26.82 18.85 -0.08
N ASP A 438 -25.79 19.00 -0.91
CA ASP A 438 -24.47 18.43 -0.63
C ASP A 438 -23.88 19.01 0.67
N THR A 439 -24.10 20.30 0.90
CA THR A 439 -23.67 20.99 2.12
C THR A 439 -24.42 20.44 3.34
N ALA A 440 -25.72 20.18 3.22
CA ALA A 440 -26.53 19.57 4.28
C ALA A 440 -26.08 18.13 4.59
N VAL A 441 -25.89 17.30 3.56
CA VAL A 441 -25.42 15.90 3.71
C VAL A 441 -24.06 15.85 4.39
N ARG A 442 -23.12 16.72 3.99
CA ARG A 442 -21.79 16.80 4.64
C ARG A 442 -21.88 17.19 6.10
N TRP A 443 -22.74 18.14 6.45
CA TRP A 443 -22.91 18.54 7.84
C TRP A 443 -23.51 17.41 8.70
N LEU A 444 -24.48 16.66 8.16
CA LEU A 444 -25.03 15.49 8.83
C LEU A 444 -23.98 14.40 9.10
N GLN A 445 -23.05 14.17 8.17
CA GLN A 445 -21.97 13.20 8.31
C GLN A 445 -21.00 13.53 9.46
N VAL A 446 -20.87 14.80 9.86
CA VAL A 446 -20.01 15.22 10.98
C VAL A 446 -20.56 14.73 12.33
N LEU A 447 -21.87 14.46 12.43
CA LEU A 447 -22.52 14.08 13.68
C LEU A 447 -22.28 12.61 14.08
N ASP A 448 -21.70 11.80 13.19
CA ASP A 448 -21.37 10.38 13.40
C ASP A 448 -22.54 9.55 13.98
N CYS A 449 -23.75 9.80 13.47
CA CYS A 449 -24.96 9.14 13.93
C CYS A 449 -25.10 7.72 13.38
N PHE A 450 -25.67 6.83 14.19
CA PHE A 450 -26.09 5.49 13.76
C PHE A 450 -27.34 5.57 12.86
N THR A 451 -27.50 4.63 11.92
CA THR A 451 -28.63 4.63 10.97
C THR A 451 -29.42 3.31 11.11
N PRO A 452 -30.43 3.22 12.01
CA PRO A 452 -31.18 1.98 12.23
C PRO A 452 -32.03 1.58 11.01
N GLU A 453 -32.53 2.57 10.28
CA GLU A 453 -33.30 2.42 9.05
C GLU A 453 -32.92 3.52 8.06
N PRO A 454 -33.03 3.28 6.74
CA PRO A 454 -32.67 4.27 5.74
C PRO A 454 -33.41 5.60 5.97
N GLY A 455 -32.64 6.69 6.08
CA GLY A 455 -33.17 8.05 6.24
C GLY A 455 -33.52 8.50 7.66
N VAL A 456 -33.22 7.68 8.67
CA VAL A 456 -33.28 8.10 10.07
C VAL A 456 -31.89 7.95 10.69
N TRP A 457 -31.35 9.05 11.20
CA TRP A 457 -30.10 9.07 11.93
C TRP A 457 -30.36 9.21 13.41
N VAL A 458 -29.71 8.39 14.20
CA VAL A 458 -29.92 8.26 15.63
C VAL A 458 -28.60 8.48 16.34
N GLY A 459 -28.59 9.45 17.25
CA GLY A 459 -27.51 9.63 18.22
C GLY A 459 -28.03 9.37 19.63
N ASP A 460 -27.24 8.68 20.44
CA ASP A 460 -27.51 8.54 21.86
C ASP A 460 -27.33 9.90 22.52
N ALA A 461 -28.39 10.43 23.13
CA ALA A 461 -28.30 11.67 23.88
C ALA A 461 -27.50 11.40 25.16
N ASN A 462 -26.20 11.68 25.07
CA ASN A 462 -25.25 11.69 26.18
C ASN A 462 -24.40 12.95 26.09
N GLU A 463 -23.60 13.20 27.12
CA GLU A 463 -22.79 14.43 27.23
C GLU A 463 -21.85 14.62 26.03
N ASN A 464 -21.26 13.52 25.53
CA ASN A 464 -20.33 13.54 24.41
C ASN A 464 -21.06 13.88 23.11
N PHE A 465 -22.14 13.17 22.78
CA PHE A 465 -22.90 13.40 21.54
C PHE A 465 -23.52 14.81 21.52
N LEU A 466 -24.15 15.24 22.62
CA LEU A 466 -24.71 16.59 22.73
C LEU A 466 -23.62 17.66 22.65
N GLY A 467 -22.42 17.40 23.20
CA GLY A 467 -21.25 18.24 23.04
C GLY A 467 -20.79 18.35 21.58
N THR A 468 -20.64 17.22 20.88
CA THR A 468 -20.27 17.18 19.45
C THR A 468 -21.31 17.90 18.60
N LEU A 469 -22.60 17.64 18.83
CA LEU A 469 -23.70 18.30 18.14
C LEU A 469 -23.66 19.81 18.39
N SER A 470 -23.45 20.26 19.63
CA SER A 470 -23.33 21.68 19.99
C SER A 470 -22.19 22.38 19.26
N ASN A 471 -21.04 21.72 19.16
CA ASN A 471 -19.88 22.26 18.44
C ASN A 471 -20.18 22.39 16.94
N ALA A 472 -20.73 21.34 16.32
CA ALA A 472 -21.13 21.33 14.92
C ALA A 472 -22.33 22.25 14.62
N TRP A 473 -23.15 22.57 15.65
CA TRP A 473 -24.34 23.40 15.51
C TRP A 473 -24.03 24.82 15.02
N SER A 474 -22.88 25.36 15.43
CA SER A 474 -22.42 26.69 15.03
C SER A 474 -22.10 26.79 13.53
N SER A 475 -21.68 25.69 12.92
CA SER A 475 -21.33 25.59 11.50
C SER A 475 -22.47 25.03 10.63
N ARG A 476 -23.69 24.95 11.18
CA ARG A 476 -24.85 24.43 10.45
C ARG A 476 -25.17 25.27 9.20
N PRO A 477 -25.57 24.66 8.07
CA PRO A 477 -25.85 25.40 6.85
C PRO A 477 -27.06 26.35 6.98
N GLN A 478 -26.84 27.66 6.81
CA GLN A 478 -27.89 28.70 6.97
C GLN A 478 -29.00 28.62 5.90
N THR A 479 -28.76 27.90 4.81
CA THR A 479 -29.73 27.71 3.72
C THR A 479 -30.69 26.53 3.95
N CYS A 480 -30.63 25.89 5.12
CA CYS A 480 -31.54 24.81 5.52
C CYS A 480 -32.63 25.33 6.46
N ASP A 481 -33.81 24.73 6.36
CA ASP A 481 -34.81 24.83 7.43
C ASP A 481 -34.46 23.88 8.57
N TYR A 482 -34.75 24.29 9.80
CA TYR A 482 -34.54 23.45 10.98
C TYR A 482 -35.82 23.37 11.81
N LEU A 483 -36.39 22.16 11.86
CA LEU A 483 -37.55 21.84 12.68
C LEU A 483 -37.11 20.97 13.83
N ALA A 484 -37.68 21.19 15.02
CA ALA A 484 -37.31 20.44 16.19
C ALA A 484 -38.48 20.31 17.17
N ASN A 485 -38.53 19.21 17.94
CA ASN A 485 -39.47 19.08 19.04
C ASN A 485 -39.08 20.01 20.23
N GLN A 486 -40.01 20.21 21.18
CA GLN A 486 -39.80 21.17 22.27
C GLN A 486 -38.56 20.89 23.11
N ALA A 487 -38.26 19.61 23.38
CA ALA A 487 -37.08 19.20 24.14
C ALA A 487 -35.77 19.63 23.44
N PHE A 488 -35.66 19.36 22.14
CA PHE A 488 -34.48 19.75 21.37
C PHE A 488 -34.39 21.28 21.19
N GLN A 489 -35.52 21.96 20.97
CA GLN A 489 -35.57 23.42 20.85
C GLN A 489 -34.97 24.12 22.08
N ARG A 490 -35.30 23.63 23.29
CA ARG A 490 -34.79 24.17 24.56
C ARG A 490 -33.28 24.05 24.73
N LEU A 491 -32.63 23.10 24.06
CA LEU A 491 -31.19 22.87 24.15
C LEU A 491 -30.38 23.58 23.06
N PHE A 492 -30.91 23.69 21.85
CA PHE A 492 -30.10 24.09 20.69
C PHE A 492 -30.68 25.26 19.87
N MET A 493 -32.00 25.45 19.84
CA MET A 493 -32.62 26.53 19.05
C MET A 493 -32.79 27.80 19.87
N THR A 494 -33.38 27.64 21.05
CA THR A 494 -33.60 28.69 22.05
C THR A 494 -33.01 28.21 23.37
N PRO A 495 -31.67 28.03 23.45
CA PRO A 495 -31.02 27.53 24.65
C PRO A 495 -31.32 28.45 25.83
N LYS A 496 -31.88 27.88 26.90
CA LYS A 496 -32.01 28.57 28.17
C LYS A 496 -31.09 27.89 29.18
N GLN A 497 -29.90 28.45 29.35
CA GLN A 497 -28.89 27.91 30.24
C GLN A 497 -29.33 28.05 31.71
N LEU A 498 -29.18 26.98 32.47
CA LEU A 498 -29.32 26.98 33.92
C LEU A 498 -28.08 27.60 34.55
N ARG A 499 -28.29 28.49 35.50
CA ARG A 499 -27.23 29.20 36.23
C ARG A 499 -27.33 28.92 37.71
N PRO A 500 -26.20 28.58 38.37
CA PRO A 500 -26.17 28.55 39.82
C PRO A 500 -26.19 29.99 40.35
N MET A 501 -27.07 30.26 41.31
CA MET A 501 -27.09 31.49 42.10
C MET A 501 -26.43 31.26 43.44
N ILE A 502 -25.44 32.09 43.76
CA ILE A 502 -24.76 32.04 45.06
C ILE A 502 -25.58 32.86 46.05
N VAL A 503 -26.07 32.20 47.10
CA VAL A 503 -26.79 32.84 48.20
C VAL A 503 -25.91 32.79 49.44
N VAL A 504 -25.59 33.96 49.97
CA VAL A 504 -24.84 34.11 51.23
C VAL A 504 -25.83 34.43 52.34
N LYS A 505 -26.00 33.51 53.30
CA LYS A 505 -26.84 33.73 54.49
C LYS A 505 -25.94 34.03 55.69
N GLY A 506 -26.12 35.21 56.29
CA GLY A 506 -25.41 35.59 57.51
C GLY A 506 -26.00 34.88 58.72
N SER A 507 -25.16 34.15 59.46
CA SER A 507 -25.46 33.65 60.79
C SER A 507 -24.94 34.66 61.82
N GLY A 508 -25.77 35.06 62.78
CA GLY A 508 -25.58 36.24 63.65
C GLY A 508 -24.37 36.28 64.59
N ILE A 509 -23.34 35.46 64.38
CA ILE A 509 -22.03 35.53 65.04
C ILE A 509 -20.99 35.08 64.01
N ASP A 510 -20.14 35.99 63.53
CA ASP A 510 -18.89 35.86 62.72
C ASP A 510 -18.75 34.74 61.66
N TRP A 511 -19.83 34.12 61.19
CA TRP A 511 -19.78 33.02 60.22
C TRP A 511 -20.80 33.25 59.09
N PHE A 512 -20.34 33.17 57.85
CA PHE A 512 -21.21 33.17 56.66
C PHE A 512 -21.42 31.74 56.16
N THR A 513 -22.65 31.39 55.82
CA THR A 513 -22.95 30.16 55.07
C THR A 513 -23.19 30.52 53.61
N VAL A 514 -22.36 30.00 52.72
CA VAL A 514 -22.50 30.16 51.26
C VAL A 514 -23.18 28.91 50.70
N SER A 515 -24.31 29.08 50.00
CA SER A 515 -25.04 27.99 49.35
C SER A 515 -25.38 28.34 47.90
N THR A 516 -25.37 27.35 47.01
CA THR A 516 -25.84 27.51 45.63
C THR A 516 -27.30 27.08 45.51
N GLU A 517 -28.16 28.02 45.10
CA GLU A 517 -29.52 27.73 44.66
C GLU A 517 -29.54 27.75 43.13
N TRP A 518 -30.32 26.89 42.48
CA TRP A 518 -30.42 26.83 41.02
C TRP A 518 -31.73 27.48 40.59
N GLU A 519 -31.66 28.54 39.81
CA GLU A 519 -32.86 29.26 39.34
C GLU A 519 -32.99 29.20 37.82
N GLN A 520 -34.18 28.82 37.37
CA GLN A 520 -34.65 29.11 36.03
C GLN A 520 -36.14 29.45 36.11
N GLU A 521 -36.46 30.68 35.75
CA GLU A 521 -37.83 31.20 35.68
C GLU A 521 -38.72 30.23 34.88
N GLY A 522 -39.66 29.57 35.57
CA GLY A 522 -40.64 28.67 34.97
C GLY A 522 -40.33 27.17 34.95
N MET A 523 -39.16 26.70 35.45
CA MET A 523 -38.88 25.27 35.62
C MET A 523 -39.12 24.85 37.08
N ARG A 524 -40.05 23.91 37.31
CA ARG A 524 -40.26 23.29 38.62
C ARG A 524 -39.23 22.17 38.81
N LEU A 525 -38.02 22.53 39.22
CA LEU A 525 -36.96 21.56 39.53
C LEU A 525 -37.36 20.74 40.78
N SER A 526 -37.28 19.42 40.69
CA SER A 526 -37.52 18.54 41.83
C SER A 526 -36.30 18.50 42.77
N PRO A 527 -36.45 18.01 44.01
CA PRO A 527 -35.30 17.79 44.90
C PRO A 527 -34.24 16.86 44.29
N ALA A 528 -34.66 15.87 43.50
CA ALA A 528 -33.76 14.96 42.79
C ALA A 528 -32.98 15.67 41.68
N ASP A 529 -33.65 16.58 40.94
CA ASP A 529 -33.00 17.42 39.93
C ASP A 529 -31.93 18.32 40.56
N LEU A 530 -32.23 18.96 41.69
CA LEU A 530 -31.29 19.85 42.39
C LEU A 530 -30.06 19.10 42.90
N GLN A 531 -30.24 17.89 43.45
CA GLN A 531 -29.12 17.04 43.88
C GLN A 531 -28.24 16.64 42.70
N ARG A 532 -28.82 16.37 41.53
CA ARG A 532 -28.07 16.06 40.31
C ARG A 532 -27.26 17.26 39.83
N LEU A 533 -27.86 18.46 39.85
CA LEU A 533 -27.18 19.71 39.46
C LEU A 533 -25.99 20.06 40.37
N GLN A 534 -26.10 19.81 41.68
CA GLN A 534 -24.99 20.05 42.63
C GLN A 534 -23.73 19.22 42.36
N THR A 535 -23.86 18.08 41.70
CA THR A 535 -22.73 17.17 41.38
C THR A 535 -22.29 17.26 39.92
N ALA A 536 -22.97 18.08 39.11
CA ALA A 536 -22.70 18.18 37.69
C ALA A 536 -21.44 19.00 37.39
N THR A 537 -20.59 18.48 36.51
CA THR A 537 -19.37 19.13 36.02
C THR A 537 -19.38 19.31 34.50
N SER A 538 -20.37 18.73 33.82
CA SER A 538 -20.51 18.73 32.38
C SER A 538 -21.49 19.82 31.90
N ARG A 539 -21.33 20.26 30.65
CA ARG A 539 -22.18 21.30 30.04
C ARG A 539 -23.63 20.83 29.86
N TYR A 540 -23.85 19.56 29.57
CA TYR A 540 -25.17 18.97 29.36
C TYR A 540 -25.45 17.96 30.45
N VAL A 541 -26.56 18.12 31.16
CA VAL A 541 -26.92 17.26 32.30
C VAL A 541 -28.32 16.72 32.09
N LYS A 542 -28.50 15.43 32.32
CA LYS A 542 -29.82 14.81 32.36
C LYS A 542 -30.40 14.93 33.76
N LEU A 543 -31.51 15.66 33.87
CA LEU A 543 -32.31 15.76 35.08
C LEU A 543 -33.39 14.66 35.09
N PRO A 544 -33.62 13.97 36.22
CA PRO A 544 -34.63 12.92 36.35
C PRO A 544 -36.02 13.33 35.86
N ASP A 545 -36.50 14.52 36.24
CA ASP A 545 -37.88 14.93 35.97
C ASP A 545 -37.97 15.98 34.84
N ALA A 546 -36.94 16.82 34.69
CA ALA A 546 -36.92 17.90 33.71
C ALA A 546 -36.22 17.55 32.37
N GLY A 547 -35.59 16.37 32.27
CA GLY A 547 -34.87 15.92 31.08
C GLY A 547 -33.50 16.60 30.89
N TRP A 548 -33.02 16.63 29.65
CA TRP A 548 -31.72 17.24 29.33
C TRP A 548 -31.76 18.76 29.44
N VAL A 549 -30.76 19.34 30.12
CA VAL A 549 -30.56 20.78 30.27
C VAL A 549 -29.13 21.18 29.96
N GLU A 550 -28.94 22.45 29.56
CA GLU A 550 -27.62 23.05 29.36
C GLU A 550 -27.25 23.92 30.56
N LEU A 551 -26.03 23.77 31.09
CA LEU A 551 -25.48 24.61 32.15
C LEU A 551 -24.62 25.74 31.59
N ASP A 552 -24.69 26.91 32.22
CA ASP A 552 -23.74 27.99 31.97
C ASP A 552 -22.39 27.66 32.65
N MET A 553 -21.47 27.09 31.87
CA MET A 553 -20.17 26.63 32.37
C MET A 553 -19.34 27.75 33.00
N LYS A 554 -19.50 29.01 32.56
CA LYS A 554 -18.79 30.14 33.16
C LYS A 554 -19.35 30.46 34.53
N ALA A 555 -20.68 30.53 34.64
CA ALA A 555 -21.33 30.74 35.94
C ALA A 555 -21.04 29.59 36.91
N LEU A 556 -20.98 28.36 36.41
CA LEU A 556 -20.62 27.19 37.21
C LEU A 556 -19.18 27.23 37.72
N SER A 557 -18.20 27.62 36.88
CA SER A 557 -16.81 27.74 37.34
C SER A 557 -16.66 28.85 38.37
N THR A 558 -17.29 30.02 38.17
CA THR A 558 -17.29 31.12 39.14
C THR A 558 -17.92 30.70 40.47
N ALA A 559 -19.03 29.94 40.42
CA ALA A 559 -19.67 29.43 41.63
C ALA A 559 -18.77 28.47 42.40
N HIS A 560 -18.11 27.52 41.72
CA HIS A 560 -17.15 26.62 42.36
C HIS A 560 -15.93 27.35 42.93
N GLU A 561 -15.39 28.35 42.23
CA GLU A 561 -14.29 29.20 42.71
C GLU A 561 -14.69 30.03 43.94
N THR A 562 -15.94 30.45 44.05
CA THR A 562 -16.43 31.25 45.19
C THR A 562 -16.78 30.39 46.41
N MET A 563 -17.05 29.09 46.21
CA MET A 563 -17.32 28.13 47.28
C MET A 563 -16.06 27.45 47.83
N ALA A 564 -14.98 27.40 47.03
CA ALA A 564 -13.66 26.89 47.42
C ALA A 564 -12.88 27.95 48.21
#